data_AF-A0AB35K6U9-F1
#
_entry.id   AF-A0AB35K6U9-F1
#
_cell.length_a   1.000
_cell.length_b   1.000
_cell.length_c   1.000
_cell.angle_alpha   90.00
_cell.angle_beta   90.00
_cell.angle_gamma   90.00
#
_symmetry.space_group_name_H-M   'P 1'
#
loop_
_entity.id
_entity.type
_entity.pdbx_description
1 polymer ?
#
loop_
_entity_poly.entity_id
_entity_poly.type
_entity_poly.pdbx_seq_one_letter_code
_entity_poly.pdbx_strand_id
1 'polypeptide(L)' 'MLNIVIKGDSSGSVEALEDSLMKIEVSDEVGIQVIHRGVGAITQNDVNLATVDKAVIIGFNVRPNRQVADLAEHEGVE' A
#
# COMPACT_ATOMS: atom_id res chain seq x y z
N MET A 1 2.92 11.37 -9.70
CA MET A 1 3.07 9.91 -9.50
C MET A 1 2.47 9.56 -8.16
N LEU A 2 1.67 8.50 -8.12
CA LEU A 2 1.05 7.98 -6.90
C LEU A 2 1.86 6.76 -6.45
N ASN A 3 2.50 6.89 -5.29
CA ASN A 3 3.25 5.81 -4.68
C ASN A 3 2.30 4.90 -3.91
N ILE A 4 2.51 3.59 -4.02
CA ILE A 4 1.64 2.59 -3.39
C ILE A 4 2.49 1.55 -2.64
N VAL A 5 2.07 1.24 -1.42
CA VAL A 5 2.51 0.07 -0.66
C VAL A 5 1.40 -0.98 -0.72
N ILE A 6 1.74 -2.23 -1.07
CA ILE A 6 0.77 -3.32 -1.18
C ILE A 6 1.01 -4.36 -0.08
N LYS A 7 -0.04 -4.71 0.67
CA LYS A 7 -0.02 -5.81 1.65
C LYS A 7 -1.11 -6.82 1.34
N GLY A 8 -0.80 -8.10 1.39
CA GLY A 8 -1.77 -9.16 1.12
C GLY A 8 -1.62 -10.34 2.07
N ASP A 9 -2.63 -11.21 2.15
CA ASP A 9 -2.59 -12.42 2.98
C ASP A 9 -1.70 -13.52 2.39
N SER A 10 -1.42 -13.46 1.09
CA SER A 10 -0.66 -14.45 0.32
C SER A 10 0.08 -13.80 -0.85
N SER A 11 1.16 -14.43 -1.32
CA SER A 11 1.96 -13.87 -2.43
C SER A 11 1.15 -13.71 -3.72
N GLY A 12 0.30 -14.68 -4.06
CA GLY A 12 -0.54 -14.62 -5.26
C GLY A 12 -1.56 -13.48 -5.22
N SER A 13 -2.08 -13.14 -4.04
CA SER A 13 -3.00 -12.00 -3.89
C SER A 13 -2.31 -10.65 -4.10
N VAL A 14 -1.08 -10.51 -3.60
CA VAL A 14 -0.25 -9.31 -3.80
C VAL A 14 0.07 -9.13 -5.29
N GLU A 15 0.51 -10.19 -5.95
CA GLU A 15 0.85 -10.17 -7.39
C GLU A 15 -0.38 -9.86 -8.26
N ALA A 16 -1.52 -10.52 -8.00
CA ALA A 16 -2.75 -10.27 -8.75
C ALA A 16 -3.27 -8.83 -8.57
N LEU A 17 -3.09 -8.24 -7.39
CA LEU A 17 -3.50 -6.86 -7.13
C LEU A 17 -2.58 -5.88 -7.87
N GLU A 18 -1.26 -6.09 -7.81
CA GLU A 18 -0.27 -5.29 -8.54
C GLU A 18 -0.54 -5.32 -10.06
N ASP A 19 -0.72 -6.51 -10.63
CA ASP A 19 -1.05 -6.69 -12.05
C ASP A 19 -2.35 -5.98 -12.44
N SER A 20 -3.34 -5.96 -11.53
CA SER A 20 -4.61 -5.28 -11.76
C SER A 20 -4.43 -3.76 -11.74
N LEU A 21 -3.60 -3.23 -10.84
CA LEU A 21 -3.27 -1.80 -10.77
C LEU A 21 -2.52 -1.34 -12.03
N MET A 22 -1.60 -2.15 -12.56
CA MET A 22 -0.83 -1.81 -13.77
C MET A 22 -1.68 -1.77 -15.04
N LYS A 23 -2.85 -2.43 -15.05
CA LYS A 23 -3.81 -2.39 -16.16
C LYS A 23 -4.73 -1.17 -16.13
N ILE A 24 -4.70 -0.38 -15.04
CA ILE A 24 -5.49 0.84 -14.95
C ILE A 24 -4.86 1.86 -15.90
N GLU A 25 -5.58 2.19 -16.96
CA GLU A 25 -5.24 3.31 -17.83
C GLU A 25 -5.53 4.61 -17.07
N VAL A 26 -4.48 5.15 -16.45
CA VAL A 26 -4.49 6.50 -15.93
C VAL A 26 -4.15 7.46 -17.08
N SER A 27 -4.79 8.62 -17.10
CA SER A 27 -4.43 9.72 -18.01
C SER A 27 -2.92 10.02 -17.94
N ASP A 28 -2.32 10.50 -19.03
CA ASP A 28 -0.88 10.78 -19.16
C ASP A 28 -0.27 11.64 -18.01
N GLU A 29 -1.11 12.33 -17.24
CA GLU A 29 -0.73 13.17 -16.12
C GLU A 29 -0.47 12.41 -14.79
N VAL A 30 -0.88 11.13 -14.69
CA VAL A 30 -0.82 10.37 -13.43
C VAL A 30 -0.17 9.00 -13.63
N GLY A 31 1.06 8.82 -13.14
CA GLY A 31 1.70 7.49 -13.07
C GLY A 31 1.47 6.81 -11.72
N ILE A 32 1.32 5.48 -11.70
CA ILE A 32 1.31 4.65 -10.49
C ILE A 32 2.68 4.00 -10.31
N GLN A 33 3.20 3.99 -9.08
CA GLN A 33 4.44 3.30 -8.73
C GLN A 33 4.24 2.48 -7.45
N VAL A 34 4.49 1.17 -7.54
CA VAL A 34 4.54 0.31 -6.35
C VAL A 34 5.94 0.39 -5.75
N ILE A 35 6.05 0.98 -4.55
CA ILE A 35 7.35 1.19 -3.87
C ILE A 35 7.67 0.07 -2.88
N HIS A 36 6.66 -0.65 -2.40
CA HIS A 36 6.82 -1.79 -1.52
C HIS A 36 5.66 -2.77 -1.66
N ARG A 37 5.97 -4.06 -1.48
CA ARG A 37 4.97 -5.12 -1.45
C ARG A 37 5.35 -6.20 -0.44
N GLY A 38 4.37 -6.77 0.26
CA GLY A 38 4.64 -7.80 1.25
C GLY A 38 3.43 -8.64 1.66
N VAL A 39 3.71 -9.83 2.18
CA VAL A 39 2.70 -10.75 2.74
C VAL A 39 2.57 -10.49 4.24
N GLY A 40 1.33 -10.52 4.73
CA GLY A 40 0.97 -10.33 6.13
C GLY A 40 0.34 -8.97 6.41
N ALA A 41 -0.04 -8.78 7.67
CA ALA A 41 -0.66 -7.55 8.15
C ALA A 41 0.19 -6.30 7.87
N ILE A 42 -0.48 -5.14 7.79
CA ILE A 42 0.18 -3.84 7.71
C ILE A 42 0.91 -3.60 9.03
N THR A 43 2.17 -3.19 8.93
CA THR A 43 3.09 -2.97 10.05
C THR A 43 3.45 -1.49 10.19
N GLN A 44 4.05 -1.14 11.32
CA GLN A 44 4.58 0.21 11.54
C GLN A 44 5.64 0.61 10.50
N ASN A 45 6.44 -0.33 9.99
CA ASN A 45 7.42 -0.03 8.95
C ASN A 45 6.75 0.34 7.63
N ASP A 46 5.63 -0.31 7.30
CA ASP A 46 4.86 0.01 6.09
C ASP A 46 4.29 1.44 6.18
N VAL A 47 3.76 1.83 7.35
CA VAL A 47 3.26 3.19 7.62
C VAL A 47 4.40 4.21 7.54
N ASN A 48 5.53 3.95 8.20
CA ASN A 48 6.68 4.86 8.17
C ASN A 48 7.20 5.09 6.74
N LEU A 49 7.27 4.02 5.94
CA LEU A 49 7.65 4.12 4.54
C LEU A 49 6.65 4.98 3.75
N ALA A 50 5.36 4.72 3.94
CA ALA A 50 4.30 5.48 3.29
C ALA A 50 4.32 6.96 3.66
N THR A 51 4.63 7.32 4.91
CA THR A 51 4.81 8.71 5.34
C THR A 51 5.98 9.37 4.62
N VAL A 52 7.14 8.70 4.56
CA VAL A 52 8.36 9.25 3.94
C VAL A 52 8.17 9.47 2.44
N ASP A 53 7.59 8.48 1.75
CA ASP A 53 7.44 8.50 0.29
C ASP A 53 6.10 9.08 -0.19
N LYS A 54 5.25 9.57 0.73
CA LYS A 54 3.87 10.04 0.46
C LYS A 54 3.07 9.00 -0.34
N ALA A 55 3.08 7.76 0.15
CA ALA A 55 2.42 6.63 -0.47
C ALA A 55 1.08 6.31 0.21
N VAL A 56 0.19 5.67 -0.53
CA VAL A 56 -1.04 5.07 -0.02
C VAL A 56 -0.81 3.58 0.26
N ILE A 57 -1.41 3.04 1.32
CA ILE A 57 -1.29 1.62 1.65
C ILE A 57 -2.55 0.87 1.25
N ILE A 58 -2.41 -0.13 0.37
CA ILE A 58 -3.52 -1.00 -0.03
C ILE A 58 -3.34 -2.38 0.59
N GLY A 59 -4.28 -2.76 1.46
CA GLY A 59 -4.36 -4.07 2.09
C GLY A 59 -5.40 -4.99 1.44
N PHE A 60 -5.01 -6.18 1.00
CA PHE A 60 -5.90 -7.22 0.50
C PHE A 60 -6.03 -8.37 1.49
N ASN A 61 -7.24 -8.56 2.03
CA ASN A 61 -7.55 -9.55 3.06
C ASN A 61 -6.62 -9.51 4.30
N VAL A 62 -6.09 -8.33 4.60
CA VAL A 62 -5.27 -8.07 5.78
C VAL A 62 -5.85 -6.90 6.55
N ARG A 63 -5.54 -6.82 7.84
CA ARG A 63 -5.93 -5.70 8.70
C ARG A 63 -4.74 -5.27 9.55
N PRO A 64 -4.51 -3.96 9.72
CA PRO A 64 -3.54 -3.49 10.70
C PRO A 64 -4.03 -3.83 12.11
N ASN A 65 -3.10 -3.94 13.04
CA ASN A 65 -3.47 -3.89 14.45
C ASN A 65 -3.89 -2.45 14.84
N ARG A 66 -4.50 -2.28 16.01
CA ARG A 66 -4.99 -0.97 16.46
C ARG A 66 -3.89 0.09 16.53
N GLN A 67 -2.72 -0.27 17.07
CA GLN A 67 -1.60 0.67 17.20
C GLN A 67 -1.09 1.18 15.85
N VAL A 68 -1.08 0.32 14.83
CA VAL A 68 -0.67 0.69 13.46
C VAL A 68 -1.74 1.54 12.78
N ALA A 69 -3.02 1.25 13.00
CA ALA A 69 -4.11 2.08 12.49
C ALA A 69 -4.09 3.50 13.08
N ASP A 70 -3.94 3.59 14.41
CA ASP A 70 -3.83 4.87 15.11
C ASP A 70 -2.59 5.68 14.63
N LEU A 71 -1.48 4.99 14.34
CA LEU A 71 -0.29 5.61 13.75
C LEU A 71 -0.55 6.13 12.33
N ALA A 72 -1.19 5.34 11.48
CA ALA A 72 -1.50 5.76 10.11
C ALA A 72 -2.38 7.02 10.10
N GLU A 73 -3.39 7.08 10.96
CA GLU A 73 -4.24 8.26 11.13
C GLU A 73 -3.43 9.49 11.60
N HIS A 74 -2.53 9.31 12.57
CA HIS A 74 -1.66 10.38 13.07
C HIS A 74 -0.70 10.92 11.99
N GLU A 75 -0.12 10.02 11.19
CA GLU A 75 0.83 10.37 10.13
C GLU A 75 0.16 10.84 8.83
N GLY A 76 -1.18 10.79 8.77
CA GLY A 76 -1.94 11.15 7.57
C GLY A 76 -1.76 10.15 6.42
N VAL A 77 -1.53 8.88 6.74
CA VAL A 77 -1.42 7.78 5.77
C VAL A 77 -2.79 7.12 5.61
N GLU A 78 -3.25 7.02 4.35
CA GLU A 78 -4.50 6.38 3.93
C GLU A 78 -4.35 4.88 3.64
#